data_AF-A0A2T0SLI4-F1
#
_entry.id   AF-A0A2T0SLI4-F1
#
_cell.length_a   1.000
_cell.length_b   1.000
_cell.length_c   1.000
_cell.angle_alpha   90.00
_cell.angle_beta   90.00
_cell.angle_gamma   90.00
#
_symmetry.space_group_name_H-M   'P 1'
#
loop_
_entity.id
_entity.type
_entity.pdbx_description
1 polymer ?
#
loop_
_entity_poly.entity_id
_entity_poly.type
_entity_poly.pdbx_seq_one_letter_code
_entity_poly.pdbx_strand_id
1 'polypeptide(L)'
;MRTARRSDSYLRAIRALDGSGRIGAVEVGKLVDDIRREFHEKYCAVPIGIVGKCHLGPPFEVHTLATDGGIIEHYRTGQELPGGLEKARTMASSDAYLAIEVYADRMVCVRPDGSTVALGSD
;
A
#
# COMPACT_ATOMS: atom_id res chain seq x y z
N MET A 1 -11.96 14.27 -9.92
CA MET A 1 -11.43 13.29 -8.95
C MET A 1 -10.30 13.96 -8.18
N ARG A 2 -10.51 14.38 -6.92
CA ARG A 2 -9.45 15.05 -6.14
C ARG A 2 -8.58 13.99 -5.49
N THR A 3 -7.37 13.80 -5.99
CA THR A 3 -6.33 13.08 -5.25
C THR A 3 -5.65 14.06 -4.31
N ALA A 4 -5.59 13.71 -3.03
CA ALA A 4 -4.88 14.52 -2.04
C ALA A 4 -3.52 13.89 -1.74
N ARG A 5 -2.56 14.74 -1.39
CA ARG A 5 -1.25 14.29 -0.92
C ARG A 5 -1.43 13.44 0.34
N ARG A 6 -0.76 12.29 0.42
CA ARG A 6 -0.75 11.48 1.64
C ARG A 6 0.07 12.13 2.74
N SER A 7 -0.34 11.91 3.99
CA SER A 7 0.35 12.45 5.16
C SER A 7 1.74 11.86 5.32
N ASP A 8 2.62 12.60 6.00
CA ASP A 8 3.94 12.09 6.32
C ASP A 8 3.90 10.89 7.29
N SER A 9 2.86 10.77 8.13
CA SER A 9 2.63 9.58 8.97
C SER A 9 2.35 8.35 8.11
N TYR A 10 1.46 8.45 7.13
CA TYR A 10 1.20 7.37 6.17
C TYR A 10 2.48 6.96 5.43
N LEU A 11 3.22 7.94 4.88
CA LEU A 11 4.44 7.65 4.12
C LEU A 11 5.54 7.01 4.97
N ARG A 12 5.64 7.39 6.25
CA ARG A 12 6.55 6.73 7.20
C ARG A 12 6.07 5.32 7.52
N ALA A 13 4.76 5.12 7.66
CA ALA A 13 4.20 3.82 7.96
C ALA A 13 4.50 2.79 6.86
N ILE A 14 4.23 3.15 5.60
CA ILE A 14 4.52 2.27 4.45
C ILE A 14 6.03 1.95 4.37
N ARG A 15 6.90 2.97 4.46
CA ARG A 15 8.36 2.74 4.41
C ARG A 15 8.89 1.87 5.53
N ALA A 16 8.30 1.97 6.73
CA ALA A 16 8.72 1.15 7.84
C ALA A 16 8.39 -0.31 7.55
N LEU A 17 7.22 -0.61 6.97
CA LEU A 17 6.80 -1.96 6.57
C LEU A 17 7.66 -2.57 5.46
N ASP A 18 8.20 -1.73 4.58
CA ASP A 18 9.21 -2.13 3.59
C ASP A 18 10.57 -2.51 4.21
N GLY A 19 10.80 -2.10 5.46
CA GLY A 19 12.03 -2.36 6.20
C GLY A 19 12.20 -3.83 6.57
N SER A 20 12.89 -4.57 5.72
CA SER A 20 13.45 -5.93 5.89
C SER A 20 13.16 -6.63 7.23
N GLY A 21 11.93 -7.09 7.47
CA GLY A 21 11.57 -8.10 8.48
C GLY A 21 11.95 -7.83 9.94
N ARG A 22 12.36 -6.60 10.31
CA ARG A 22 12.87 -6.28 11.66
C ARG A 22 11.85 -5.64 12.60
N ILE A 23 10.60 -5.53 12.17
CA ILE A 23 9.53 -4.85 12.92
C ILE A 23 8.88 -5.84 13.90
N GLY A 24 8.83 -5.49 15.18
CA GLY A 24 8.11 -6.28 16.18
C GLY A 24 6.59 -6.14 16.05
N ALA A 25 5.82 -7.09 16.60
CA ALA A 25 4.34 -7.08 16.49
C ALA A 25 3.68 -5.79 17.01
N VAL A 26 4.22 -5.19 18.07
CA VAL A 26 3.74 -3.91 18.64
C VAL A 26 3.99 -2.75 17.68
N GLU A 27 5.12 -2.75 16.99
CA GLU A 27 5.45 -1.72 16.01
C GLU A 27 4.60 -1.88 14.74
N VAL A 28 4.38 -3.11 14.27
CA VAL A 28 3.44 -3.39 13.17
C VAL A 28 2.06 -2.81 13.51
N GLY A 29 1.51 -3.09 14.69
CA GLY A 29 0.19 -2.57 15.11
C GLY A 29 0.09 -1.04 15.04
N LYS A 30 1.15 -0.31 15.44
CA LYS A 30 1.18 1.15 15.33
C LYS A 30 1.19 1.63 13.87
N LEU A 31 1.98 1.01 13.01
CA LEU A 31 2.05 1.38 11.58
C LEU A 31 0.71 1.14 10.89
N VAL A 32 0.07 0.04 11.25
CA VAL A 32 -1.28 -0.34 10.83
C VAL A 32 -2.31 0.72 11.25
N ASP A 33 -2.26 1.17 12.50
CA ASP A 33 -3.15 2.23 12.98
C ASP A 33 -2.90 3.58 12.29
N ASP A 34 -1.64 3.94 12.03
CA ASP A 34 -1.28 5.15 11.29
C ASP A 34 -1.85 5.13 9.86
N ILE A 35 -1.84 3.96 9.20
CA ILE A 35 -2.45 3.76 7.88
C ILE A 35 -3.97 3.84 7.96
N ARG A 36 -4.61 3.21 8.94
CA ARG A 36 -6.06 3.29 9.16
C ARG A 36 -6.53 4.73 9.38
N ARG A 37 -5.81 5.50 10.21
CA ARG A 37 -6.12 6.93 10.48
C ARG A 37 -6.07 7.78 9.22
N GLU A 38 -5.14 7.50 8.31
CA GLU A 38 -5.04 8.24 7.04
C GLU A 38 -6.38 8.21 6.28
N PHE A 39 -7.07 7.06 6.28
CA PHE A 39 -8.35 6.90 5.57
C PHE A 39 -9.57 7.28 6.41
N HIS A 40 -9.56 7.00 7.71
CA HIS A 40 -10.69 7.33 8.61
C HIS A 40 -10.84 8.84 8.86
N GLU A 41 -9.75 9.60 8.96
CA GLU A 41 -9.81 11.02 9.36
C GLU A 41 -9.94 11.97 8.15
N LYS A 42 -9.52 11.55 6.94
CA LYS A 42 -9.40 12.43 5.77
C LYS A 42 -10.19 12.04 4.53
N TYR A 43 -10.64 10.79 4.38
CA TYR A 43 -11.22 10.32 3.11
C TYR A 43 -12.57 9.62 3.28
N CYS A 44 -13.49 9.84 2.35
CA CYS A 44 -14.82 9.22 2.36
C CYS A 44 -14.84 7.77 1.84
N ALA A 45 -13.67 7.20 1.52
CA ALA A 45 -13.54 5.84 1.01
C ALA A 45 -12.24 5.21 1.53
N VAL A 46 -12.35 3.97 1.98
CA VAL A 46 -11.22 3.11 2.35
C VAL A 46 -10.88 2.24 1.14
N PRO A 47 -9.59 2.04 0.80
CA PRO A 47 -9.22 1.11 -0.25
C PRO A 47 -9.72 -0.32 0.06
N ILE A 48 -9.78 -1.19 -0.94
CA ILE A 48 -9.95 -2.64 -0.80
C ILE A 48 -8.62 -3.36 -0.52
N GLY A 49 -7.49 -2.75 -0.89
CA GLY A 49 -6.17 -3.15 -0.44
C GLY A 49 -5.11 -2.13 -0.83
N ILE A 50 -3.93 -2.22 -0.21
CA ILE A 50 -2.76 -1.42 -0.56
C ILE A 50 -1.66 -2.39 -0.99
N VAL A 51 -1.00 -2.12 -2.11
CA VAL A 51 0.09 -2.94 -2.65
C VAL A 51 1.37 -2.11 -2.70
N GLY A 52 2.46 -2.64 -2.14
CA GLY A 52 3.77 -1.99 -2.14
C GLY A 52 4.88 -2.94 -2.62
N LYS A 53 6.02 -2.38 -3.02
CA LYS A 53 7.20 -3.17 -3.41
C LYS A 53 7.72 -3.97 -2.22
N CYS A 54 8.01 -5.25 -2.42
CA CYS A 54 8.66 -6.04 -1.37
C CYS A 54 10.19 -5.94 -1.47
N HIS A 55 10.83 -5.59 -0.35
CA HIS A 55 12.28 -5.44 -0.27
C HIS A 55 12.97 -6.60 0.48
N LEU A 56 12.27 -7.70 0.74
CA LEU A 56 12.86 -8.94 1.30
C LEU A 56 13.81 -9.63 0.30
N GLY A 57 13.78 -9.22 -0.97
CA GLY A 57 14.54 -9.84 -2.04
C GLY A 57 13.83 -11.07 -2.63
N PRO A 58 14.42 -11.68 -3.68
CA PRO A 58 13.83 -12.84 -4.34
C PRO A 58 13.54 -13.98 -3.35
N PRO A 59 12.39 -14.67 -3.48
CA PRO A 59 11.45 -14.61 -4.60
C PRO A 59 10.32 -13.56 -4.45
N PHE A 60 10.37 -12.68 -3.45
CA PHE A 60 9.30 -11.75 -3.16
C PHE A 60 9.38 -10.47 -4.00
N GLU A 61 8.24 -10.02 -4.53
CA GLU A 61 8.16 -8.85 -5.42
C GLU A 61 7.30 -7.73 -4.84
N VAL A 62 6.15 -8.10 -4.28
CA VAL A 62 5.18 -7.15 -3.73
C VAL A 62 4.67 -7.66 -2.39
N HIS A 63 4.16 -6.74 -1.57
CA HIS A 63 3.40 -7.08 -0.38
C HIS A 63 2.05 -6.38 -0.44
N THR A 64 1.04 -6.98 0.18
CA THR A 64 -0.26 -6.34 0.36
C THR A 64 -0.45 -5.97 1.81
N LEU A 65 -1.10 -4.85 2.06
CA LEU A 65 -1.70 -4.55 3.34
C LEU A 65 -3.22 -4.68 3.19
N ALA A 66 -3.81 -5.54 4.02
CA ALA A 66 -5.25 -5.59 4.17
C ALA A 66 -5.78 -4.23 4.65
N THR A 67 -7.01 -3.89 4.32
CA THR A 67 -7.61 -2.60 4.69
C THR A 67 -8.29 -2.59 6.05
N ASP A 68 -8.44 -3.77 6.64
CA ASP A 68 -8.47 -3.88 8.09
C ASP A 68 -7.11 -3.54 8.70
N GLY A 69 -6.10 -3.20 7.90
CA GLY A 69 -4.78 -2.79 8.32
C GLY A 69 -3.93 -3.90 8.92
N GLY A 70 -4.48 -5.04 9.35
CA GLY A 70 -3.79 -5.95 10.27
C GLY A 70 -2.86 -6.97 9.63
N ILE A 71 -3.04 -7.24 8.33
CA ILE A 71 -2.37 -8.34 7.66
C ILE A 71 -1.47 -7.80 6.56
N ILE A 72 -0.18 -8.08 6.70
CA ILE A 72 0.83 -7.88 5.67
C ILE A 72 1.19 -9.25 5.14
N GLU A 73 1.04 -9.42 3.83
CA GLU A 73 1.39 -10.66 3.16
C GLU A 73 2.37 -10.37 2.02
N HIS A 74 3.43 -11.17 1.94
CA HIS A 74 4.48 -11.05 0.95
C HIS A 74 4.24 -12.06 -0.18
N TYR A 75 4.13 -11.54 -1.41
CA TYR A 75 3.81 -12.33 -2.58
C TYR A 75 5.05 -12.57 -3.42
N ARG A 76 5.20 -13.82 -3.86
CA ARG A 76 6.27 -14.22 -4.77
C ARG A 76 5.97 -13.82 -6.22
N THR A 77 7.00 -13.83 -7.06
CA THR A 77 6.81 -13.79 -8.51
C THR A 77 5.80 -14.85 -8.96
N GLY A 78 4.74 -14.43 -9.66
CA GLY A 78 3.71 -15.32 -10.19
C GLY A 78 2.66 -15.83 -9.18
N GLN A 79 2.76 -15.48 -7.90
CA GLN A 79 1.74 -15.83 -6.90
C GLN A 79 0.56 -14.85 -6.98
N GLU A 80 -0.65 -15.32 -7.29
CA GLU A 80 -1.84 -14.47 -7.44
C GLU A 80 -2.16 -13.63 -6.20
N LEU A 81 -2.43 -12.33 -6.41
CA LEU A 81 -2.94 -11.37 -5.45
C LEU A 81 -4.47 -11.44 -5.43
N PRO A 82 -5.07 -11.53 -4.23
CA PRO A 82 -6.52 -11.66 -4.08
C PRO A 82 -7.24 -10.35 -4.38
N GLY A 83 -8.58 -10.42 -4.44
CA GLY A 83 -9.44 -9.23 -4.31
C GLY A 83 -9.27 -8.15 -5.38
N GLY A 84 -8.83 -8.52 -6.59
CA GLY A 84 -8.59 -7.57 -7.68
C GLY A 84 -7.37 -6.68 -7.45
N LEU A 85 -6.43 -7.07 -6.57
CA LEU A 85 -5.19 -6.34 -6.33
C LEU A 85 -4.12 -6.60 -7.40
N GLU A 86 -4.26 -7.64 -8.24
CA GLU A 86 -3.30 -7.94 -9.31
C GLU A 86 -3.04 -6.76 -10.27
N LYS A 87 -4.06 -5.96 -10.57
CA LYS A 87 -3.92 -4.76 -11.43
C LYS A 87 -2.93 -3.73 -10.87
N ALA A 88 -2.60 -3.80 -9.58
CA ALA A 88 -1.63 -2.92 -8.94
C ALA A 88 -0.18 -3.44 -9.02
N ARG A 89 0.04 -4.74 -9.29
CA ARG A 89 1.37 -5.37 -9.21
C ARG A 89 2.42 -4.64 -10.01
N THR A 90 2.18 -4.43 -11.31
CA THR A 90 3.16 -3.82 -12.21
C THR A 90 3.59 -2.43 -11.73
N MET A 91 2.66 -1.65 -11.20
CA MET A 91 2.97 -0.32 -10.68
C MET A 91 3.68 -0.39 -9.33
N ALA A 92 3.26 -1.31 -8.45
CA ALA A 92 3.87 -1.52 -7.14
C ALA A 92 5.32 -2.02 -7.24
N SER A 93 5.66 -2.80 -8.27
CA SER A 93 7.04 -3.26 -8.50
C SER A 93 7.98 -2.15 -9.02
N SER A 94 7.44 -1.01 -9.47
CA SER A 94 8.23 0.13 -9.96
C SER A 94 8.71 1.02 -8.80
N ASP A 95 9.93 1.53 -8.89
CA ASP A 95 10.46 2.52 -7.94
C ASP A 95 9.79 3.91 -8.07
N ALA A 96 8.89 4.10 -9.04
CA ALA A 96 8.14 5.33 -9.21
C ALA A 96 7.10 5.57 -8.10
N TYR A 97 6.64 4.50 -7.45
CA TYR A 97 5.57 4.55 -6.47
C TYR A 97 5.98 3.87 -5.16
N LEU A 98 5.59 4.49 -4.05
CA LEU A 98 5.75 3.91 -2.72
C LEU A 98 4.65 2.90 -2.41
N ALA A 99 3.43 3.17 -2.86
CA ALA A 99 2.27 2.31 -2.66
C ALA A 99 1.22 2.55 -3.74
N ILE A 100 0.46 1.50 -4.04
CA ILE A 100 -0.72 1.55 -4.90
C ILE A 100 -1.93 1.21 -4.05
N GLU A 101 -2.81 2.17 -3.86
CA GLU A 101 -4.08 1.96 -3.18
C GLU A 101 -5.12 1.54 -4.19
N VAL A 102 -5.77 0.42 -3.96
CA VAL A 102 -6.79 -0.12 -4.84
C VAL A 102 -8.15 0.15 -4.24
N TYR A 103 -9.04 0.80 -4.99
CA TYR A 103 -10.44 1.00 -4.65
C TYR A 103 -11.33 0.22 -5.64
N ALA A 104 -12.61 0.10 -5.33
CA ALA A 104 -13.58 -0.57 -6.21
C ALA A 104 -13.69 0.10 -7.59
N ASP A 105 -13.59 1.44 -7.63
CA ASP A 105 -13.79 2.27 -8.82
C ASP A 105 -12.48 2.80 -9.43
N ARG A 106 -11.35 2.75 -8.71
CA ARG A 106 -10.10 3.39 -9.13
C ARG A 106 -8.86 2.80 -8.47
N MET A 107 -7.69 3.22 -8.94
CA MET A 107 -6.43 3.08 -8.21
C MET A 107 -5.85 4.46 -7.90
N VAL A 108 -5.13 4.57 -6.78
CA VAL A 108 -4.38 5.77 -6.41
C VAL A 108 -2.92 5.36 -6.22
N CYS A 109 -2.06 5.83 -7.13
CA CYS A 109 -0.63 5.62 -7.08
C CYS A 109 0.01 6.71 -6.22
N VAL A 110 0.63 6.32 -5.11
CA VAL A 110 1.27 7.21 -4.16
C VAL A 110 2.77 7.25 -4.44
N ARG A 111 3.31 8.44 -4.72
CA ARG A 111 4.75 8.64 -4.91
C ARG A 111 5.49 8.75 -3.58
N PRO A 112 6.83 8.57 -3.55
CA PRO A 112 7.62 8.75 -2.34
C PRO A 112 7.47 10.13 -1.68
N ASP A 113 7.22 11.18 -2.45
CA ASP A 113 6.99 12.54 -1.95
C ASP A 113 5.54 12.77 -1.45
N GLY A 114 4.70 11.74 -1.45
CA GLY A 114 3.30 11.80 -1.05
C GLY A 114 2.33 12.30 -2.10
N SER A 115 2.80 12.77 -3.26
CA SER A 115 1.92 13.14 -4.37
C SER A 115 1.20 11.91 -4.91
N THR A 116 -0.02 12.10 -5.41
CA THR A 116 -0.91 11.01 -5.78
C THR A 116 -1.44 11.18 -7.20
N VAL A 117 -1.44 10.09 -7.96
CA VAL A 117 -2.05 9.99 -9.30
C VAL A 117 -3.20 9.00 -9.22
N ALA A 118 -4.39 9.39 -9.64
CA ALA A 118 -5.50 8.46 -9.75
C ALA A 118 -5.65 7.92 -11.16
N LEU A 119 -5.90 6.62 -11.25
CA LEU A 119 -6.23 5.92 -12.47
C LEU A 119 -7.67 5.42 -12.35
N GLY A 120 -8.53 5.81 -13.29
CA GLY A 120 -9.89 5.29 -13.35
C GLY A 120 -9.89 3.80 -13.68
N SER A 121 -10.92 3.09 -13.25
CA SER A 121 -11.28 1.82 -13.89
C SER A 121 -12.09 2.22 -15.13
N ASP A 122 -11.57 1.92 -16.33
CA ASP A 122 -12.32 2.12 -17.58
C ASP A 122 -13.66 1.36 -17.56
#